data_AF-A0A7S3FDC4-F1
#
_entry.id   AF-A0A7S3FDC4-F1
#
_cell.length_a   1.000
_cell.length_b   1.000
_cell.length_c   1.000
_cell.angle_alpha   90.00
_cell.angle_beta   90.00
_cell.angle_gamma   90.00
#
_symmetry.space_group_name_H-M   'P 1'
#
loop_
_entity.id
_entity.type
_entity.pdbx_description
1 polymer ?
#
loop_
_entity_poly.entity_id
_entity_poly.type
_entity_poly.pdbx_seq_one_letter_code
_entity_poly.pdbx_strand_id
1 'polypeptide(L)'
;RSSRDAMRSSPAGAGEGEAEGVWRFFSPSQSPPLGAAAARAADEARAFCSRAASCGARVCLVTSGGTAVPLERRCVRFVDNFSSGSRGAASAEAFVAAGYPGVFPPPG
;
A
#
# COMPACT_ATOMS: atom_id res chain seq x y z
N ARG A 1 -21.08 -9.79 -34.70
CA ARG A 1 -20.81 -11.23 -34.47
C ARG A 1 -19.31 -11.42 -34.63
N SER A 2 -18.51 -11.95 -33.74
CA SER A 2 -18.52 -12.16 -32.29
C SER A 2 -17.02 -12.31 -32.00
N SER A 3 -16.39 -11.36 -31.31
CA SER A 3 -15.00 -11.48 -30.86
C SER A 3 -14.93 -11.75 -29.35
N ARG A 4 -16.01 -12.33 -28.80
CA ARG A 4 -16.14 -12.76 -27.39
C ARG A 4 -15.63 -14.17 -27.12
N ASP A 5 -14.84 -14.76 -28.03
CA ASP A 5 -14.45 -16.17 -27.96
C ASP A 5 -12.98 -16.45 -27.61
N ALA A 6 -12.25 -15.48 -27.06
CA ALA A 6 -10.91 -15.73 -26.55
C ALA A 6 -10.84 -15.40 -25.05
N MET A 7 -10.44 -16.41 -24.26
CA MET A 7 -10.10 -16.33 -22.84
C MET A 7 -11.26 -16.46 -21.82
N ARG A 8 -12.11 -17.47 -22.00
CA ARG A 8 -12.81 -18.12 -20.87
C ARG A 8 -12.28 -19.54 -20.67
N SER A 9 -10.96 -19.69 -20.57
CA SER A 9 -10.36 -20.92 -20.04
C SER A 9 -10.38 -20.80 -18.51
N SER A 10 -11.46 -21.27 -17.90
CA SER A 10 -11.46 -21.56 -16.46
C SER A 10 -10.29 -22.48 -16.15
N PRO A 11 -9.47 -22.22 -15.12
CA PRO A 11 -8.56 -23.24 -14.62
C PRO A 11 -9.44 -24.35 -14.02
N ALA A 12 -9.58 -25.43 -14.78
CA ALA A 12 -10.13 -26.67 -14.25
C ALA A 12 -9.16 -27.18 -13.18
N GLY A 13 -9.59 -27.18 -11.92
CA GLY A 13 -8.95 -27.99 -10.89
C GLY A 13 -8.45 -27.29 -9.62
N ALA A 14 -8.67 -25.98 -9.43
CA ALA A 14 -8.50 -25.40 -8.10
C ALA A 14 -9.83 -25.56 -7.33
N GLY A 15 -9.91 -26.56 -6.45
CA GLY A 15 -11.06 -26.70 -5.56
C GLY A 15 -11.29 -25.40 -4.79
N GLU A 16 -12.54 -25.07 -4.47
CA GLU A 16 -12.90 -23.80 -3.79
C GLU A 16 -12.05 -23.54 -2.52
N GLY A 17 -11.56 -24.60 -1.85
CA GLY A 17 -10.64 -24.52 -0.72
C GLY A 17 -9.18 -24.11 -1.06
N GLU A 18 -8.72 -24.26 -2.29
CA GLU A 18 -7.39 -23.78 -2.72
C GLU A 18 -7.39 -22.27 -2.94
N ALA A 19 -8.45 -21.76 -3.58
CA ALA A 19 -8.67 -20.33 -3.71
C ALA A 19 -8.80 -19.67 -2.32
N GLU A 20 -9.56 -20.28 -1.41
CA GLU A 20 -9.66 -19.82 -0.02
C GLU A 20 -8.29 -19.82 0.69
N GLY A 21 -7.47 -20.86 0.48
CA GLY A 21 -6.12 -20.95 1.03
C GLY A 21 -5.18 -19.85 0.55
N VAL A 22 -5.22 -19.52 -0.74
CA VAL A 22 -4.45 -18.41 -1.32
C VAL A 22 -4.95 -17.06 -0.76
N TRP A 23 -6.25 -16.83 -0.73
CA TRP A 23 -6.80 -15.60 -0.13
C TRP A 23 -6.48 -15.47 1.36
N ARG A 24 -6.47 -16.58 2.11
CA ARG A 24 -6.08 -16.61 3.52
C ARG A 24 -4.59 -16.29 3.71
N PHE A 25 -3.74 -16.72 2.78
CA PHE A 25 -2.32 -16.38 2.79
C PHE A 25 -2.11 -14.86 2.58
N PHE A 26 -2.85 -14.25 1.67
CA PHE A 26 -2.80 -12.79 1.43
C PHE A 26 -3.69 -11.96 2.37
N SER A 27 -4.40 -12.61 3.30
CA SER A 27 -5.27 -11.90 4.24
C SER A 27 -4.43 -11.16 5.30
N PRO A 28 -4.81 -9.92 5.66
CA PRO A 28 -4.07 -9.10 6.63
C PRO A 28 -4.04 -9.66 8.06
N SER A 29 -4.66 -10.82 8.31
CA SER A 29 -4.61 -11.54 9.58
C SER A 29 -3.20 -11.99 9.98
N GLN A 30 -2.21 -11.88 9.09
CA GLN A 30 -0.79 -12.16 9.38
C GLN A 30 0.06 -10.90 9.62
N SER A 31 -0.48 -9.70 9.39
CA SER A 31 0.24 -8.47 9.67
C SER A 31 0.25 -8.22 11.19
N PRO A 32 1.40 -7.86 11.80
CA PRO A 32 1.40 -7.47 13.20
C PRO A 32 0.38 -6.34 13.42
N PRO A 33 -0.32 -6.32 14.57
CA PRO A 33 -1.28 -5.26 14.86
C PRO A 33 -0.60 -3.92 14.67
N LEU A 34 -1.26 -3.02 13.93
CA LEU A 34 -0.81 -1.65 13.73
C LEU A 34 -0.54 -1.07 15.11
N GLY A 35 0.74 -0.84 15.42
CA GLY A 35 1.14 -0.28 16.70
C GLY A 35 0.53 1.11 16.91
N ALA A 36 0.63 1.65 18.14
CA ALA A 36 0.10 2.97 18.46
C ALA A 36 0.56 4.08 17.48
N ALA A 37 1.77 3.96 16.93
CA ALA A 37 2.29 4.88 15.91
C ALA A 37 1.48 4.85 14.61
N ALA A 38 1.08 3.68 14.13
CA ALA A 38 0.27 3.55 12.92
C ALA A 38 -1.17 4.03 13.13
N ALA A 39 -1.75 3.77 14.31
CA ALA A 39 -3.06 4.34 14.67
C ALA A 39 -3.01 5.87 14.69
N ARG A 40 -1.98 6.45 15.32
CA ARG A 40 -1.75 7.89 15.34
C ARG A 40 -1.56 8.47 13.94
N ALA A 41 -0.74 7.84 13.10
CA ALA A 41 -0.53 8.27 11.72
C ALA A 41 -1.84 8.24 10.91
N ALA A 42 -2.70 7.25 11.13
CA ALA A 42 -4.01 7.19 10.51
C ALA A 42 -4.92 8.36 10.94
N ASP A 43 -4.91 8.73 12.21
CA ASP A 43 -5.68 9.88 12.71
C ASP A 43 -5.14 11.21 12.18
N GLU A 44 -3.82 11.38 12.13
CA GLU A 44 -3.18 12.57 11.54
C GLU A 44 -3.48 12.69 10.05
N ALA A 45 -3.42 11.58 9.30
CA ALA A 45 -3.78 11.54 7.87
C ALA A 45 -5.26 11.88 7.65
N ARG A 46 -6.17 11.34 8.48
CA ARG A 46 -7.60 11.68 8.43
C ARG A 46 -7.82 13.17 8.66
N ALA A 47 -7.21 13.73 9.71
CA ALA A 47 -7.33 15.15 10.02
C ALA A 47 -6.81 16.04 8.89
N PHE A 48 -5.70 15.65 8.25
CA PHE A 48 -5.17 16.34 7.08
C PHE A 48 -6.13 16.30 5.89
N CYS A 49 -6.63 15.12 5.53
CA CYS A 49 -7.56 14.95 4.42
C CYS A 49 -8.87 15.74 4.66
N SER A 50 -9.38 15.76 5.89
CA SER A 50 -10.57 16.57 6.23
C SER A 50 -10.34 18.06 6.02
N ARG A 51 -9.18 18.59 6.41
CA ARG A 51 -8.84 20.01 6.15
C ARG A 51 -8.71 20.28 4.66
N ALA A 52 -7.99 19.44 3.92
CA ALA A 52 -7.85 19.59 2.48
C ALA A 52 -9.22 19.58 1.76
N ALA A 53 -10.12 18.66 2.14
CA ALA A 53 -11.47 18.58 1.61
C ALA A 53 -12.29 19.85 1.90
N SER A 54 -12.19 20.41 3.12
CA SER A 54 -12.90 21.66 3.47
C SER A 54 -12.44 22.87 2.65
N CYS A 55 -11.22 22.84 2.13
CA CYS A 55 -10.66 23.88 1.26
C CYS A 55 -10.84 23.57 -0.25
N GLY A 56 -11.51 22.46 -0.61
CA GLY A 56 -11.64 22.01 -2.00
C GLY A 56 -10.31 21.57 -2.65
N ALA A 57 -9.28 21.30 -1.84
CA ALA A 57 -7.96 20.91 -2.32
C ALA A 57 -7.90 19.41 -2.67
N ARG A 58 -7.19 19.08 -3.75
CA ARG A 58 -6.94 17.69 -4.16
C ARG A 58 -5.72 17.14 -3.43
N VAL A 59 -5.82 15.95 -2.85
CA VAL A 59 -4.71 15.31 -2.13
C VAL A 59 -4.07 14.23 -2.98
N CYS A 60 -2.73 14.13 -2.92
CA CYS A 60 -1.98 13.01 -3.48
C CYS A 60 -1.26 12.26 -2.35
N LEU A 61 -1.36 10.92 -2.35
CA LEU A 61 -0.58 10.04 -1.48
C LEU A 61 0.61 9.49 -2.28
N VAL A 62 1.82 9.79 -1.82
CA VAL A 62 3.05 9.25 -2.41
C VAL A 62 3.61 8.20 -1.47
N THR A 63 3.64 6.94 -1.90
CA THR A 63 4.38 5.87 -1.22
C THR A 63 5.75 5.73 -1.85
N SER A 64 6.80 5.77 -1.04
CA SER A 64 8.18 5.68 -1.51
C SER A 64 9.06 5.01 -0.44
N GLY A 65 10.27 4.61 -0.84
CA GLY A 65 11.15 3.81 0.00
C GLY A 65 10.96 2.32 -0.18
N GLY A 66 11.85 1.53 0.44
CA GLY A 66 11.79 0.08 0.43
C GLY A 66 10.90 -0.48 1.53
N THR A 67 10.60 -1.77 1.44
CA THR A 67 9.91 -2.50 2.51
C THR A 67 10.71 -3.74 2.87
N ALA A 68 10.90 -3.97 4.17
CA ALA A 68 11.54 -5.16 4.68
C ALA A 68 10.50 -6.05 5.38
N VAL A 69 10.53 -7.34 5.09
CA VAL A 69 9.74 -8.34 5.82
C VAL A 69 10.67 -9.26 6.61
N PRO A 70 10.42 -9.45 7.92
CA PRO A 70 11.22 -10.34 8.75
C PRO A 70 10.95 -11.81 8.40
N LEU A 71 12.00 -12.64 8.40
CA LEU A 71 11.85 -14.10 8.23
C LEU A 71 11.64 -14.84 9.57
N GLU A 72 11.94 -14.20 10.71
CA GLU A 72 11.75 -14.74 12.06
C GLU A 72 11.26 -13.70 13.07
N ARG A 73 10.66 -14.16 14.18
CA ARG A 73 10.19 -13.29 15.27
C ARG A 73 11.31 -12.47 15.92
N ARG A 74 12.47 -13.08 16.16
CA ARG A 74 13.68 -12.40 16.62
C ARG A 74 14.55 -12.16 15.39
N CYS A 75 14.24 -11.07 14.71
CA CYS A 75 14.66 -10.94 13.34
C CYS A 75 16.15 -10.63 13.21
N VAL A 76 16.86 -11.50 12.49
CA VAL A 76 18.26 -11.32 12.07
C VAL A 76 18.41 -11.43 10.55
N ARG A 77 17.37 -11.85 9.84
CA ARG A 77 17.34 -12.04 8.39
C ARG A 77 16.05 -11.45 7.82
N PHE A 78 16.17 -10.70 6.75
CA PHE A 78 15.08 -9.96 6.13
C PHE A 78 15.08 -10.16 4.62
N VAL A 79 13.90 -10.14 4.01
CA VAL A 79 13.76 -9.87 2.57
C VAL A 79 13.43 -8.40 2.43
N ASP A 80 14.27 -7.68 1.70
CA ASP A 80 14.15 -6.23 1.50
C ASP A 80 13.87 -5.93 0.03
N ASN A 81 12.82 -5.14 -0.21
CA ASN A 81 12.57 -4.51 -1.49
C ASN A 81 13.28 -3.16 -1.51
N PHE A 82 14.58 -3.15 -1.84
CA PHE A 82 15.38 -1.94 -1.78
C PHE A 82 14.87 -0.83 -2.71
N SER A 83 14.76 0.38 -2.17
CA SER A 83 14.47 1.59 -2.94
C SER A 83 15.04 2.80 -2.20
N SER A 84 15.77 3.64 -2.93
CA SER A 84 16.32 4.90 -2.38
C SER A 84 15.26 5.96 -2.09
N GLY A 85 14.01 5.75 -2.53
CA GLY A 85 12.93 6.72 -2.39
C GLY A 85 13.06 7.97 -3.27
N SER A 86 14.16 8.15 -4.01
CA SER A 86 14.47 9.39 -4.76
C SER A 86 13.37 9.78 -5.76
N ARG A 87 12.77 8.79 -6.45
CA ARG A 87 11.65 9.07 -7.36
C ARG A 87 10.42 9.58 -6.62
N GLY A 88 10.10 9.00 -5.46
CA GLY A 88 8.96 9.43 -4.67
C GLY A 88 9.16 10.83 -4.07
N ALA A 89 10.36 11.15 -3.60
CA ALA A 89 10.70 12.50 -3.15
C ALA A 89 10.53 13.53 -4.27
N ALA A 90 11.12 13.26 -5.45
CA ALA A 90 10.98 14.13 -6.62
C ALA A 90 9.51 14.26 -7.08
N SER A 91 8.73 13.16 -7.07
CA SER A 91 7.30 13.22 -7.37
C SER A 91 6.52 14.08 -6.36
N ALA A 92 6.84 13.98 -5.07
CA ALA A 92 6.15 14.78 -4.06
C ALA A 92 6.48 16.27 -4.19
N GLU A 93 7.73 16.63 -4.47
CA GLU A 93 8.12 18.01 -4.79
C GLU A 93 7.35 18.53 -6.01
N ALA A 94 7.25 17.73 -7.07
CA ALA A 94 6.48 18.08 -8.26
C ALA A 94 4.98 18.28 -7.97
N PHE A 95 4.38 17.43 -7.13
CA PHE A 95 2.96 17.57 -6.75
C PHE A 95 2.69 18.82 -5.91
N VAL A 96 3.58 19.13 -4.96
CA VAL A 96 3.49 20.38 -4.19
C VAL A 96 3.62 21.59 -5.10
N ALA A 97 4.57 21.58 -6.04
CA ALA A 97 4.72 22.65 -7.03
C ALA A 97 3.48 22.79 -7.95
N ALA A 98 2.77 21.69 -8.22
CA ALA A 98 1.51 21.68 -8.97
C ALA A 98 0.27 22.05 -8.12
N GLY A 99 0.44 22.42 -6.85
CA GLY A 99 -0.64 22.88 -5.98
C GLY A 99 -1.36 21.78 -5.17
N TYR A 100 -0.79 20.58 -5.07
CA TYR A 100 -1.34 19.50 -4.26
C TYR A 100 -0.75 19.52 -2.84
N PRO A 101 -1.58 19.55 -1.78
CA PRO A 101 -1.12 19.19 -0.44
C PRO A 101 -0.73 17.70 -0.38
N GLY A 102 0.48 17.41 0.13
CA GLY A 102 1.04 16.05 0.18
C GLY A 102 0.96 15.38 1.57
N VAL A 103 0.83 14.04 1.58
CA VAL A 103 0.95 13.19 2.77
C VAL A 103 2.09 12.20 2.56
N PHE A 104 2.99 12.11 3.54
CA PHE A 104 4.07 11.10 3.57
C PHE A 104 3.81 10.10 4.70
N PRO A 105 3.93 8.78 4.45
CA PRO A 105 3.92 7.81 5.54
C PRO A 105 5.15 7.98 6.43
N PRO A 106 5.05 7.73 7.75
CA PRO A 106 6.21 7.76 8.63
C PRO A 106 7.25 6.71 8.19
N PRO A 107 8.55 6.98 8.36
CA PRO A 107 9.57 5.97 8.11
C PRO A 107 9.30 4.76 9.02
N GLY A 108 9.34 3.56 8.42
CA GLY A 108 9.22 2.28 9.12
C GLY A 108 10.44 1.94 9.94
#